data_AF-A0AAD7EPJ2-F1
#
_entry.id   AF-A0AAD7EPJ2-F1
#
_cell.length_a   1.000
_cell.length_b   1.000
_cell.length_c   1.000
_cell.angle_alpha   90.00
_cell.angle_beta   90.00
_cell.angle_gamma   90.00
#
_symmetry.space_group_name_H-M   'P 1'
#
loop_
_entity.id
_entity.type
_entity.pdbx_description
1 polymer ?
#
loop_
_entity_poly.entity_id
_entity_poly.type
_entity_poly.pdbx_seq_one_letter_code
_entity_poly.pdbx_strand_id
1 'polypeptide(L)'
;PRTCFSEKELNATRWYAKKNGVSIQPTIKQVKNHCEDILNNVGLDTKLLEGNLGNSFAVNDWFKILVHEFANPLVRPKLHLYPEDSGEKLEEARQAAKWKEEVNGNISGPVARSNGGKDYYAEE
;
A
#
# COMPACT_ATOMS: atom_id res chain seq x y z
N PRO A 1 -4.07 -3.35 8.77
CA PRO A 1 -3.74 -3.06 10.19
C PRO A 1 -2.21 -2.96 10.37
N ARG A 2 -1.67 -1.82 10.86
CA ARG A 2 -0.21 -1.60 10.93
C ARG A 2 0.43 -2.12 12.23
N THR A 3 -0.36 -2.51 13.22
CA THR A 3 0.12 -2.96 14.53
C THR A 3 -0.59 -4.24 14.93
N CYS A 4 0.16 -5.32 15.11
CA CYS A 4 -0.34 -6.59 15.63
C CYS A 4 -0.15 -6.60 17.15
N PHE A 5 -1.07 -5.98 17.89
CA PHE A 5 -1.03 -6.07 19.35
C PHE A 5 -1.39 -7.48 19.81
N SER A 6 -0.58 -8.03 20.69
CA SER A 6 -0.92 -9.19 21.52
C SER A 6 -2.12 -8.87 22.42
N GLU A 7 -2.76 -9.90 22.96
CA GLU A 7 -3.85 -9.69 23.94
C GLU A 7 -3.38 -8.95 25.19
N LYS A 8 -2.13 -9.14 25.60
CA LYS A 8 -1.55 -8.44 26.76
C LYS A 8 -1.44 -6.95 26.48
N GLU A 9 -0.97 -6.58 25.29
CA GLU A 9 -0.89 -5.18 24.87
C GLU A 9 -2.29 -4.56 24.72
N LEU A 10 -3.24 -5.27 24.10
CA LEU A 10 -4.63 -4.80 24.01
C LEU A 10 -5.27 -4.61 25.41
N ASN A 11 -4.97 -5.50 26.36
CA ASN A 11 -5.40 -5.34 27.75
C ASN A 11 -4.78 -4.10 28.40
N ALA A 12 -3.48 -3.86 28.19
CA ALA A 12 -2.80 -2.67 28.71
C ALA A 12 -3.39 -1.38 28.11
N THR A 13 -3.66 -1.36 26.81
CA THR A 13 -4.30 -0.22 26.12
C THR A 13 -5.71 0.03 26.65
N ARG A 14 -6.52 -1.02 26.87
CA ARG A 14 -7.87 -0.89 27.45
C ARG A 14 -7.82 -0.39 28.89
N TRP A 15 -6.90 -0.91 29.70
CA TRP A 15 -6.68 -0.42 31.06
C TRP A 15 -6.32 1.07 31.07
N TYR A 16 -5.40 1.48 30.18
CA TYR A 16 -5.00 2.87 30.04
C TYR A 16 -6.17 3.78 29.62
N ALA A 17 -6.94 3.37 28.60
CA ALA A 17 -8.14 4.10 28.17
C ALA A 17 -9.17 4.23 29.30
N LYS A 18 -9.33 3.18 30.12
CA LYS A 18 -10.24 3.18 31.28
C LYS A 18 -9.79 4.18 32.34
N LYS A 19 -8.47 4.28 32.59
CA LYS A 19 -7.91 5.26 33.54
C LYS A 19 -8.06 6.71 33.06
N ASN A 20 -8.17 6.93 31.75
CA ASN A 20 -8.43 8.23 31.14
C ASN A 20 -9.93 8.54 30.96
N GLY A 21 -10.83 7.77 31.58
CA GLY A 21 -12.27 8.07 31.58
C GLY A 21 -13.04 7.61 30.35
N VAL A 22 -12.45 6.81 29.46
CA VAL A 22 -13.16 6.24 28.30
C VAL A 22 -14.14 5.15 28.78
N SER A 23 -15.44 5.46 28.70
CA SER A 23 -16.53 4.60 29.19
C SER A 23 -16.86 3.43 28.27
N ILE A 24 -16.83 3.63 26.95
CA ILE A 24 -17.13 2.62 25.95
C ILE A 24 -15.83 2.19 25.28
N GLN A 25 -15.46 0.93 25.43
CA GLN A 25 -14.26 0.37 24.82
C GLN A 25 -14.58 -0.96 24.17
N PRO A 26 -14.04 -1.22 22.96
CA PRO A 26 -14.19 -2.53 22.35
C PRO A 26 -13.55 -3.60 23.24
N THR A 27 -14.16 -4.78 23.24
CA THR A 27 -13.54 -5.98 23.80
C THR A 27 -12.36 -6.41 22.93
N ILE A 28 -11.42 -7.16 23.52
CA ILE A 28 -10.31 -7.74 22.75
C ILE A 28 -10.82 -8.58 21.59
N LYS A 29 -11.89 -9.35 21.81
CA LYS A 29 -12.54 -10.16 20.77
C LYS A 29 -13.05 -9.30 19.62
N GLN A 30 -13.72 -8.18 19.90
CA GLN A 30 -14.18 -7.26 18.86
C GLN A 30 -13.03 -6.68 18.03
N VAL A 31 -11.92 -6.31 18.68
CA VAL A 31 -10.73 -5.80 17.97
C VAL A 31 -10.14 -6.89 17.07
N LYS A 32 -9.99 -8.12 17.59
CA LYS A 32 -9.45 -9.25 16.82
C LYS A 32 -10.32 -9.62 15.63
N ASN A 33 -11.63 -9.80 15.85
CA ASN A 33 -12.57 -10.10 14.78
C ASN A 33 -12.54 -9.02 13.70
N HIS A 34 -12.54 -7.74 14.09
CA HIS A 34 -12.46 -6.66 13.11
C HIS A 34 -11.14 -6.65 12.33
N CYS A 35 -10.01 -6.95 12.99
CA CYS A 35 -8.72 -7.12 12.30
C CYS A 35 -8.74 -8.31 11.33
N GLU A 36 -9.32 -9.44 11.72
CA GLU A 36 -9.51 -10.61 10.86
C GLU A 36 -10.39 -10.27 9.66
N ASP A 37 -11.50 -9.57 9.86
CA ASP A 37 -12.38 -9.11 8.78
C ASP A 37 -11.63 -8.21 7.79
N ILE A 38 -10.81 -7.28 8.28
CA ILE A 38 -9.96 -6.45 7.41
C ILE A 38 -8.97 -7.32 6.65
N LEU A 39 -8.28 -8.25 7.31
CA LEU A 39 -7.30 -9.13 6.66
C LEU A 39 -7.95 -10.07 5.64
N ASN A 40 -9.17 -10.53 5.88
CA ASN A 40 -9.91 -11.36 4.93
C ASN A 40 -10.31 -10.57 3.67
N ASN A 41 -10.62 -9.28 3.82
CA ASN A 41 -11.05 -8.43 2.70
C ASN A 41 -9.89 -7.79 1.92
N VAL A 42 -8.86 -7.31 2.63
CA VAL A 42 -7.75 -6.51 2.06
C VAL A 42 -6.36 -6.97 2.54
N GLY A 43 -6.26 -8.17 3.12
CA GLY A 43 -4.98 -8.75 3.51
C GLY A 43 -4.17 -9.21 2.30
N LEU A 44 -2.85 -9.24 2.49
CA LEU A 44 -1.95 -9.90 1.56
C LEU A 44 -1.93 -11.40 1.86
N ASP A 45 -1.87 -12.20 0.80
CA ASP A 45 -1.66 -13.64 0.91
C ASP A 45 -0.15 -13.90 1.01
N THR A 46 0.35 -13.97 2.25
CA THR A 46 1.76 -14.24 2.52
C THR A 46 2.02 -15.74 2.53
N LYS A 47 2.89 -16.18 1.62
CA LYS A 47 3.31 -17.59 1.50
C LYS A 47 4.67 -17.78 2.14
N LEU A 48 4.80 -18.78 2.99
CA LEU A 48 6.10 -19.22 3.50
C LEU A 48 6.70 -20.21 2.52
N LEU A 49 7.88 -19.87 1.99
CA LEU A 49 8.65 -20.70 1.09
C LEU A 49 9.97 -21.10 1.76
N GLU A 50 10.34 -22.37 1.66
CA GLU A 50 11.65 -22.83 2.08
C GLU A 50 12.62 -22.76 0.91
N GLY A 51 13.72 -22.03 1.09
CA GLY A 51 14.80 -21.97 0.11
C GLY A 51 15.68 -23.21 0.16
N ASN A 52 16.45 -23.43 -0.90
CA ASN A 52 17.29 -24.63 -1.07
C ASN A 52 18.37 -24.82 0.03
N LEU A 53 18.64 -23.80 0.85
CA LEU A 53 19.57 -23.85 1.98
C LEU A 53 18.87 -23.99 3.34
N GLY A 54 17.57 -24.31 3.37
CA GLY A 54 16.78 -24.48 4.60
C GLY A 54 16.28 -23.18 5.24
N ASN A 55 16.50 -22.03 4.58
CA ASN A 55 16.00 -20.75 5.06
C ASN A 55 14.53 -20.55 4.68
N SER A 56 13.69 -20.14 5.62
CA SER A 56 12.28 -19.80 5.35
C SER A 56 12.13 -18.34 4.94
N PHE A 57 11.42 -18.08 3.85
CA PHE A 57 11.13 -16.75 3.31
C PHE A 57 9.62 -16.52 3.30
N ALA A 58 9.18 -15.35 3.77
CA ALA A 58 7.81 -14.88 3.61
C ALA A 58 7.71 -14.10 2.30
N VAL A 59 6.93 -14.61 1.35
CA VAL A 59 6.72 -14.00 0.03
C VAL A 59 5.29 -13.50 -0.07
N ASN A 60 5.14 -12.24 -0.48
CA ASN A 60 3.86 -11.61 -0.70
C ASN A 60 3.55 -11.53 -2.20
N ASP A 61 2.27 -11.52 -2.54
CA ASP A 61 1.80 -11.24 -3.90
C ASP A 61 2.07 -9.77 -4.26
N TRP A 62 3.00 -9.56 -5.19
CA TRP A 62 3.38 -8.25 -5.71
C TRP A 62 2.20 -7.51 -6.36
N PHE A 63 1.34 -8.19 -7.12
CA PHE A 63 0.22 -7.54 -7.79
C PHE A 63 -0.78 -7.00 -6.76
N LYS A 64 -1.05 -7.76 -5.69
CA LYS A 64 -1.92 -7.28 -4.60
C LYS A 64 -1.33 -6.07 -3.87
N ILE A 65 -0.01 -6.04 -3.65
CA ILE A 65 0.66 -4.87 -3.07
C ILE A 65 0.40 -3.65 -3.94
N LEU A 66 0.64 -3.74 -5.25
CA LEU A 66 0.39 -2.63 -6.18
C LEU A 66 -1.07 -2.18 -6.14
N VAL A 67 -2.04 -3.10 -6.19
CA VAL A 67 -3.46 -2.78 -6.11
C VAL A 67 -3.79 -2.01 -4.83
N HIS A 68 -3.26 -2.44 -3.67
CA HIS A 68 -3.48 -1.75 -2.41
C HIS A 68 -2.89 -0.35 -2.38
N GLU A 69 -1.67 -0.15 -2.90
CA GLU A 69 -1.04 1.18 -2.95
C GLU A 69 -1.79 2.13 -3.89
N PHE A 70 -2.28 1.63 -5.03
CA PHE A 70 -3.10 2.42 -5.96
C PHE A 70 -4.49 2.75 -5.40
N ALA A 71 -5.09 1.84 -4.62
CA ALA A 71 -6.39 2.07 -4.00
C ALA A 71 -6.31 2.94 -2.74
N ASN A 72 -5.14 3.07 -2.13
CA ASN A 72 -4.96 3.80 -0.88
C ASN A 72 -5.06 5.32 -1.11
N PRO A 73 -6.08 6.01 -0.57
CA PRO A 73 -6.29 7.44 -0.82
C PRO A 73 -5.18 8.34 -0.25
N LEU A 74 -4.39 7.85 0.71
CA LEU A 74 -3.25 8.60 1.28
C LEU A 74 -1.97 8.43 0.47
N VAL A 75 -1.85 7.35 -0.30
CA VAL A 75 -0.67 7.04 -1.12
C VAL A 75 -0.91 7.43 -2.57
N ARG A 76 -2.11 7.19 -3.11
CA ARG A 76 -2.48 7.48 -4.49
C ARG A 76 -2.09 8.88 -4.99
N PRO A 77 -2.21 9.97 -4.21
CA PRO A 77 -1.77 11.31 -4.63
C PRO A 77 -0.25 11.49 -4.69
N LYS A 78 0.51 10.63 -4.02
CA LYS A 78 1.97 10.63 -3.98
C LYS A 78 2.60 9.71 -5.04
N LEU A 79 1.78 8.91 -5.72
CA LEU A 79 2.25 8.06 -6.81
C LEU A 79 2.45 8.91 -8.07
N HIS A 80 3.69 8.93 -8.55
CA HIS A 80 4.06 9.56 -9.81
C HIS A 80 4.06 8.52 -10.92
N LEU A 81 3.08 8.62 -11.81
CA LEU A 81 2.81 7.63 -12.85
C LEU A 81 3.34 8.05 -14.23
N TYR A 82 3.75 9.31 -14.35
CA TYR A 82 4.22 9.89 -15.60
C TYR A 82 5.72 10.17 -15.52
N PRO A 83 6.44 10.00 -16.63
CA PRO A 83 7.78 10.54 -16.73
C PRO A 83 7.71 12.07 -16.65
N GLU A 84 8.74 12.65 -16.04
CA GLU A 84 8.92 14.09 -15.93
C GLU A 84 10.22 14.50 -16.60
N ASP A 85 10.27 15.71 -17.11
CA ASP A 85 11.49 16.27 -17.67
C ASP A 85 12.04 17.31 -16.70
N SER A 86 13.18 17.02 -16.08
CA SER A 86 13.86 17.92 -15.14
C SER A 86 15.12 18.56 -15.75
N GLY A 87 15.31 18.45 -17.07
CA GLY A 87 16.48 19.00 -17.76
C GLY A 87 17.78 18.35 -17.31
N GLU A 88 18.77 19.16 -16.93
CA GLU A 88 20.14 18.70 -16.66
C GLU A 88 20.34 18.01 -15.30
N LYS A 89 19.38 18.11 -14.37
CA LYS A 89 19.51 17.55 -13.01
C LYS A 89 18.42 16.55 -12.72
N LEU A 90 18.81 15.38 -12.26
CA LEU A 90 17.90 14.32 -11.82
C LEU A 90 17.91 14.23 -10.30
N GLU A 91 16.74 14.36 -9.69
CA GLU A 91 16.49 14.14 -8.26
C GLU A 91 15.73 12.84 -8.02
N GLU A 92 14.92 12.39 -8.98
CA GLU A 92 14.06 11.22 -8.85
C GLU A 92 14.04 10.35 -10.11
N ALA A 93 13.73 9.07 -9.95
CA ALA A 93 13.73 8.11 -11.05
C ALA A 93 12.74 8.48 -12.19
N ARG A 94 11.60 9.11 -11.86
CA ARG A 94 10.60 9.59 -12.85
C ARG A 94 11.14 10.61 -13.83
N GLN A 95 12.24 11.26 -13.48
CA GLN A 95 12.86 12.29 -14.30
C GLN A 95 13.87 11.73 -15.32
N ALA A 96 14.24 10.46 -15.17
CA ALA A 96 15.27 9.87 -16.01
C ALA A 96 14.76 9.65 -17.44
N ALA A 97 15.61 9.95 -18.42
CA ALA A 97 15.32 9.80 -19.86
C ALA A 97 14.78 8.41 -20.19
N LYS A 98 15.26 7.36 -19.52
CA LYS A 98 14.77 5.98 -19.70
C LYS A 98 13.25 5.85 -19.52
N TRP A 99 12.67 6.53 -18.54
CA TRP A 99 11.22 6.46 -18.30
C TRP A 99 10.44 7.26 -19.35
N LYS A 100 11.02 8.33 -19.90
CA LYS A 100 10.41 9.20 -20.92
C LYS A 100 10.56 8.65 -22.35
N GLU A 101 11.70 8.05 -22.67
CA GLU A 101 12.15 7.78 -24.04
C GLU A 101 12.19 6.28 -24.39
N GLU A 102 12.44 5.41 -23.41
CA GLU A 102 12.63 3.97 -23.68
C GLU A 102 11.42 3.11 -23.29
N VAL A 103 10.55 3.59 -22.40
CA VAL A 103 9.35 2.86 -21.98
C VAL A 103 8.31 2.93 -23.10
N ASN A 104 7.89 1.77 -23.60
CA ASN A 104 6.84 1.67 -24.61
C ASN A 104 5.53 2.30 -24.10
N GLY A 105 4.91 3.17 -24.91
CA GLY A 105 3.70 3.92 -24.56
C GLY A 105 2.54 3.02 -24.15
N ASN A 106 2.40 1.85 -24.77
CA ASN A 106 1.37 0.85 -24.47
C ASN A 106 1.49 0.20 -23.08
N ILE A 107 2.67 0.24 -22.48
CA ILE A 107 2.92 -0.26 -21.11
C ILE A 107 3.28 0.86 -20.15
N SER A 108 3.30 2.11 -20.63
CA SER A 108 3.53 3.31 -19.83
C SER A 108 2.30 3.65 -18.98
N GLY A 109 2.44 4.61 -18.06
CA GLY A 109 1.37 5.01 -17.14
C GLY A 109 0.07 5.35 -17.88
N PRO A 110 -1.08 4.78 -17.51
CA PRO A 110 -2.14 4.54 -18.49
C PRO A 110 -2.91 5.78 -18.96
N VAL A 111 -2.97 6.90 -18.24
CA VAL A 111 -3.95 7.97 -18.56
C VAL A 111 -3.67 9.31 -17.90
N ALA A 112 -3.32 10.37 -18.63
CA ALA A 112 -3.42 11.72 -18.07
C ALA A 112 -4.91 12.10 -17.95
N ARG A 113 -5.46 12.12 -16.72
CA ARG A 113 -6.85 12.53 -16.48
C ARG A 113 -6.92 14.04 -16.23
N SER A 114 -7.63 14.77 -17.07
CA SER A 114 -7.94 16.17 -16.84
C SER A 114 -8.85 16.38 -15.64
N ASN A 115 -8.83 17.60 -15.09
CA ASN A 115 -9.75 18.02 -14.04
C ASN A 115 -11.24 17.90 -14.44
N GLY A 116 -11.55 17.82 -15.74
CA GLY A 116 -12.89 17.58 -16.27
C GLY A 116 -13.26 16.10 -16.45
N GLY A 117 -12.40 15.17 -16.02
CA GLY A 117 -12.64 13.73 -16.14
C GLY A 117 -12.34 13.13 -17.52
N LYS A 118 -11.82 13.92 -18.46
CA LYS A 118 -11.35 13.43 -19.77
C LYS A 118 -9.97 12.80 -19.63
N ASP A 119 -9.82 11.63 -20.22
CA ASP A 119 -8.62 10.80 -20.21
C ASP A 119 -7.83 11.01 -21.51
N TYR A 120 -6.50 11.17 -21.40
CA TYR A 120 -5.57 11.30 -22.54
C TYR A 120 -4.56 10.16 -22.51
N TYR A 121 -4.40 9.52 -23.67
CA TYR A 121 -3.48 8.41 -23.89
C TYR A 121 -2.26 8.90 -24.67
N ALA A 122 -1.07 8.36 -24.37
CA ALA A 122 0.17 8.76 -25.03
C ALA A 122 0.24 8.36 -26.52
N GLU A 123 -0.60 7.41 -26.96
CA GLU A 123 -0.64 6.89 -28.34
C GLU A 123 -1.97 7.17 -29.07
N GLU A 124 -2.79 8.15 -28.64
CA GLU A 124 -3.96 8.63 -29.40
C GLU A 124 -3.77 10.04 -29.99
#